data_AF-A0A7X7FAF6-F1
#
_entry.id   AF-A0A7X7FAF6-F1
#
_cell.length_a   1.000
_cell.length_b   1.000
_cell.length_c   1.000
_cell.angle_alpha   90.00
_cell.angle_beta   90.00
_cell.angle_gamma   90.00
#
_symmetry.space_group_name_H-M   'P 1'
#
loop_
_entity.id
_entity.type
_entity.pdbx_description
1 polymer ?
#
loop_
_entity_poly.entity_id
_entity_poly.type
_entity_poly.pdbx_seq_one_letter_code
_entity_poly.pdbx_strand_id
1 'polypeptide(L)'
;PWSDAFRRIDFEISNETWNGLFRPWVFEEMTDGKTGRVYNRCEVYGIFQEHVIDCLKASPYWKAAGLDDKVRFVLGGWRVQDYGLKAATTSPRSHLVTRAGYNGGWDEGEGPSEGTDASLFMTTLHPGHVALPEAAEMKAKRDTMRQDGIADFGIGTYEAGPGYALSGLNNQARMTPEQVRAQEETMKSLAAGTATLDTFLARAANDYDIQNFFTFYHGRSHWVSHVSLQKGGWAHPCWMTLELFNNVATGDMLNVETRAVPMIDLPAHKRRKALADVPLVSCYATRKQDRLCVFVLSRKIDNYPLAGDDGFTPVSVELPIQKAKSVTLFRMVGDPRSHNLDSEQVKIERLALNPAMAGSPLVVNDKTGADARGLPPGATLLYVFDGVK
;
A
#
# COMPACT_ATOMS: atom_id res chain seq x y z
N PRO A 1 28.50 7.73 -13.17
CA PRO A 1 28.30 6.41 -13.81
C PRO A 1 27.04 5.66 -13.33
N TRP A 2 26.84 5.47 -12.01
CA TRP A 2 25.61 4.81 -11.51
C TRP A 2 24.39 5.73 -11.52
N SER A 3 24.58 7.04 -11.32
CA SER A 3 23.52 8.05 -11.43
C SER A 3 22.84 8.10 -12.79
N ASP A 4 23.47 7.56 -13.84
CA ASP A 4 22.94 7.57 -15.20
C ASP A 4 22.03 6.37 -15.48
N ALA A 5 22.12 5.32 -14.65
CA ALA A 5 21.22 4.17 -14.72
C ALA A 5 19.80 4.49 -14.21
N PHE A 6 19.67 5.56 -13.41
CA PHE A 6 18.41 5.92 -12.75
C PHE A 6 17.87 7.23 -13.29
N ARG A 7 16.60 7.22 -13.72
CA ARG A 7 15.87 8.44 -14.08
C ARG A 7 15.61 9.33 -12.85
N ARG A 8 15.37 8.71 -11.70
CA ARG A 8 15.07 9.35 -10.42
C ARG A 8 15.75 8.58 -9.29
N ILE A 9 16.23 9.30 -8.28
CA ILE A 9 16.84 8.74 -7.07
C ILE A 9 16.11 9.38 -5.89
N ASP A 10 15.39 8.56 -5.13
CA ASP A 10 14.78 9.00 -3.87
C ASP A 10 15.78 8.71 -2.76
N PHE A 11 16.22 9.73 -2.04
CA PHE A 11 17.25 9.64 -1.01
C PHE A 11 16.67 9.99 0.36
N GLU A 12 16.65 9.00 1.25
CA GLU A 12 16.27 9.13 2.66
C GLU A 12 17.51 8.97 3.54
N ILE A 13 17.59 9.75 4.62
CA ILE A 13 18.65 9.62 5.62
C ILE A 13 18.17 8.71 6.74
N SER A 14 18.86 7.58 6.89
CA SER A 14 18.55 6.56 7.91
C SER A 14 17.15 5.94 7.75
N ASN A 15 16.75 5.09 8.68
CA ASN A 15 15.42 4.50 8.79
C ASN A 15 14.89 4.75 10.21
N GLU A 16 13.61 5.11 10.32
CA GLU A 16 12.91 5.29 11.60
C GLU A 16 13.71 6.10 12.65
N THR A 17 14.18 7.29 12.28
CA THR A 17 15.01 8.16 13.15
C THR A 17 14.30 8.66 14.43
N TRP A 18 13.02 8.33 14.58
CA TRP A 18 12.20 8.52 15.78
C TRP A 18 12.29 7.34 16.77
N ASN A 19 12.76 6.18 16.32
CA ASN A 19 12.78 4.91 17.04
C ASN A 19 14.14 4.69 17.71
N GLY A 20 14.14 4.66 19.04
CA GLY A 20 15.36 4.50 19.86
C GLY A 20 16.16 3.21 19.57
N LEU A 21 15.55 2.22 18.91
CA LEU A 21 16.24 1.01 18.44
C LEU A 21 17.38 1.33 17.46
N PHE A 22 17.26 2.40 16.69
CA PHE A 22 18.23 2.78 15.65
C PHE A 22 19.31 3.77 16.14
N ARG A 23 19.49 3.93 17.46
CA ARG A 23 20.60 4.73 18.00
C ARG A 23 21.95 4.26 17.39
N PRO A 24 22.86 5.19 17.04
CA PRO A 24 22.81 6.63 17.30
C PRO A 24 22.05 7.46 16.25
N TRP A 25 21.45 6.85 15.23
CA TRP A 25 20.74 7.54 14.14
C TRP A 25 19.32 7.96 14.54
N VAL A 26 19.22 8.63 15.69
CA VAL A 26 17.99 9.22 16.19
C VAL A 26 18.23 10.67 16.56
N PHE A 27 17.19 11.49 16.48
CA PHE A 27 17.29 12.92 16.82
C PHE A 27 16.69 13.21 18.19
N GLU A 28 17.39 14.05 18.95
CA GLU A 28 16.97 14.54 20.26
C GLU A 28 16.63 16.03 20.16
N GLU A 29 15.98 16.58 21.19
CA GLU A 29 15.79 18.03 21.30
C GLU A 29 17.15 18.73 21.43
N MET A 30 17.32 19.87 20.75
CA MET A 30 18.58 20.61 20.75
C MET A 30 18.34 22.12 20.89
N THR A 31 19.22 22.77 21.64
CA THR A 31 19.24 24.24 21.76
C THR A 31 20.28 24.81 20.79
N ASP A 32 19.86 25.75 19.96
CA ASP A 32 20.79 26.54 19.14
C ASP A 32 21.60 27.47 20.05
N GLY A 33 22.90 27.20 20.13
CA GLY A 33 23.83 27.94 20.99
C GLY A 33 23.98 29.42 20.65
N LYS A 34 23.55 29.87 19.47
CA LYS A 34 23.60 31.28 19.07
C LYS A 34 22.31 32.02 19.42
N THR A 35 21.15 31.43 19.18
CA THR A 35 19.85 32.09 19.35
C THR A 35 19.17 31.76 20.69
N GLY A 36 19.58 30.68 21.34
CA GLY A 36 18.89 30.12 22.50
C GLY A 36 17.56 29.44 22.15
N ARG A 37 17.17 29.35 20.87
CA ARG A 37 15.96 28.64 20.46
C ARG A 37 16.13 27.14 20.70
N VAL A 38 15.13 26.54 21.34
CA VAL A 38 15.00 25.09 21.51
C VAL A 38 14.22 24.54 20.33
N TYR A 39 14.79 23.54 19.66
CA TYR A 39 14.19 22.82 18.55
C TYR A 39 13.83 21.41 19.01
N ASN A 40 12.57 21.02 18.80
CA ASN A 40 12.17 19.66 19.12
C ASN A 40 12.84 18.66 18.15
N ARG A 41 12.88 17.38 18.53
CA ARG A 41 13.54 16.31 17.74
C ARG A 41 13.16 16.23 16.26
N CYS A 42 11.94 16.62 15.89
CA CYS A 42 11.49 16.61 14.49
C CYS A 42 12.09 17.79 13.73
N GLU A 43 12.11 18.98 14.34
CA GLU A 43 12.74 20.16 13.75
C GLU A 43 14.24 19.96 13.58
N VAL A 44 14.90 19.32 14.55
CA VAL A 44 16.32 18.95 14.48
C VAL A 44 16.58 18.02 13.30
N TYR A 45 15.72 17.01 13.07
CA TYR A 45 15.84 16.15 11.91
C TYR A 45 15.75 16.94 10.59
N GLY A 46 14.78 17.84 10.46
CA GLY A 46 14.66 18.69 9.26
C GLY A 46 15.88 19.59 9.04
N ILE A 47 16.41 20.22 10.10
CA ILE A 47 17.64 21.02 10.01
C ILE A 47 18.84 20.16 9.61
N PHE A 48 18.95 18.95 10.15
CA PHE A 48 20.01 18.02 9.78
C PHE A 48 19.89 17.56 8.33
N GLN A 49 18.68 17.32 7.83
CA GLN A 49 18.42 17.02 6.42
C GLN A 49 18.93 18.15 5.52
N GLU A 50 18.65 19.41 5.86
CA GLU A 50 19.16 20.56 5.10
C GLU A 50 20.69 20.63 5.07
N HIS A 51 21.33 20.36 6.22
CA HIS A 51 22.79 20.28 6.28
C HIS A 51 23.34 19.18 5.36
N VAL A 52 22.72 18.00 5.33
CA VAL A 52 23.14 16.90 4.44
C VAL A 52 22.89 17.24 2.98
N ILE A 53 21.80 17.92 2.65
CA ILE A 53 21.54 18.43 1.29
C ILE A 53 22.67 19.39 0.88
N ASP A 54 23.06 20.33 1.73
CA ASP A 54 24.18 21.24 1.45
C ASP A 54 25.49 20.49 1.22
N CYS A 55 25.82 19.52 2.09
CA CYS A 55 27.01 18.70 1.93
C CYS A 55 27.02 17.92 0.61
N LEU A 56 25.89 17.29 0.24
CA LEU A 56 25.78 16.53 -1.00
C LEU A 56 25.91 17.43 -2.23
N LYS A 57 25.24 18.59 -2.23
CA LYS A 57 25.26 19.55 -3.34
C LYS A 57 26.59 20.28 -3.50
N ALA A 58 27.39 20.39 -2.43
CA ALA A 58 28.75 20.93 -2.47
C ALA A 58 29.75 20.00 -3.18
N SER A 59 29.41 18.72 -3.38
CA SER A 59 30.26 17.78 -4.11
C SER A 59 30.49 18.24 -5.55
N PRO A 60 31.75 18.26 -6.06
CA PRO A 60 32.02 18.64 -7.45
C PRO A 60 31.35 17.70 -8.45
N TYR A 61 31.00 16.48 -8.03
CA TYR A 61 30.32 15.49 -8.86
C TYR A 61 28.80 15.72 -8.96
N TRP A 62 28.20 16.51 -8.07
CA TRP A 62 26.73 16.68 -8.03
C TRP A 62 26.21 17.31 -9.32
N LYS A 63 26.75 18.49 -9.65
CA LYS A 63 26.39 19.22 -10.89
C LYS A 63 26.85 18.47 -12.13
N ALA A 64 28.06 17.91 -12.09
CA ALA A 64 28.61 17.16 -13.22
C ALA A 64 27.75 15.95 -13.62
N ALA A 65 27.07 15.33 -12.66
CA ALA A 65 26.16 14.20 -12.89
C ALA A 65 24.68 14.59 -13.07
N GLY A 66 24.37 15.89 -13.10
CA GLY A 66 22.99 16.39 -13.26
C GLY A 66 22.05 15.95 -12.13
N LEU A 67 22.55 15.84 -10.90
CA LEU A 67 21.77 15.29 -9.79
C LEU A 67 20.65 16.21 -9.30
N ASP A 68 20.71 17.50 -9.60
CA ASP A 68 19.63 18.45 -9.30
C ASP A 68 18.29 18.04 -9.93
N ASP A 69 18.31 17.40 -11.11
CA ASP A 69 17.10 16.98 -11.82
C ASP A 69 16.68 15.53 -11.49
N LYS A 70 17.52 14.79 -10.75
CA LYS A 70 17.34 13.35 -10.51
C LYS A 70 17.02 13.02 -9.06
N VAL A 71 17.64 13.73 -8.11
CA VAL A 71 17.54 13.38 -6.70
C VAL A 71 16.35 14.09 -6.06
N ARG A 72 15.50 13.32 -5.37
CA ARG A 72 14.50 13.83 -4.45
C ARG A 72 14.87 13.43 -3.03
N PHE A 73 14.88 14.40 -2.14
CA PHE A 73 15.13 14.16 -0.72
C PHE A 73 13.85 13.75 -0.01
N VAL A 74 13.96 12.72 0.83
CA VAL A 74 12.84 12.09 1.52
C VAL A 74 13.02 12.22 3.02
N LEU A 75 11.97 12.65 3.70
CA LEU A 75 11.88 12.65 5.15
C LEU A 75 11.13 11.41 5.63
N GLY A 76 11.81 10.60 6.44
CA GLY A 76 11.23 9.48 7.15
C GLY A 76 10.25 9.97 8.22
N GLY A 77 9.07 9.36 8.26
CA GLY A 77 7.97 9.78 9.10
C GLY A 77 7.47 8.68 10.03
N TRP A 78 6.78 9.14 11.07
CA TRP A 78 5.99 8.32 11.96
C TRP A 78 4.64 9.00 12.15
N ARG A 79 3.56 8.22 12.14
CA ARG A 79 2.21 8.75 12.35
C ARG A 79 2.13 9.45 13.71
N VAL A 80 2.71 8.86 14.73
CA VAL A 80 2.70 9.41 16.07
C VAL A 80 3.53 10.70 16.09
N GLN A 81 2.94 11.75 16.65
CA GLN A 81 3.48 13.11 16.73
C GLN A 81 3.69 13.83 15.38
N ASP A 82 3.22 13.27 14.27
CA ASP A 82 3.41 13.83 12.93
C ASP A 82 4.90 14.08 12.59
N TYR A 83 5.78 13.14 12.98
CA TYR A 83 7.23 13.33 13.01
C TYR A 83 7.80 13.89 11.69
N GLY A 84 7.52 13.25 10.56
CA GLY A 84 8.03 13.68 9.25
C GLY A 84 7.40 14.98 8.75
N LEU A 85 6.13 15.25 9.08
CA LEU A 85 5.47 16.52 8.71
C LEU A 85 6.09 17.68 9.49
N LYS A 86 6.38 17.49 10.78
CA LYS A 86 7.07 18.50 11.58
C LYS A 86 8.51 18.71 11.14
N ALA A 87 9.20 17.68 10.66
CA ALA A 87 10.53 17.84 10.06
C ALA A 87 10.49 18.65 8.76
N ALA A 88 9.42 18.51 7.96
CA ALA A 88 9.27 19.25 6.72
C ALA A 88 9.18 20.78 6.93
N THR A 89 8.75 21.25 8.11
CA THR A 89 8.70 22.70 8.41
C THR A 89 10.08 23.35 8.51
N THR A 90 11.13 22.56 8.74
CA THR A 90 12.52 23.02 8.80
C THR A 90 13.39 22.44 7.68
N SER A 91 12.80 21.69 6.74
CA SER A 91 13.49 21.17 5.55
C SER A 91 12.72 21.48 4.26
N PRO A 92 12.74 22.73 3.78
CA PRO A 92 12.03 23.12 2.57
C PRO A 92 12.59 22.51 1.28
N ARG A 93 13.79 21.90 1.29
CA ARG A 93 14.36 21.20 0.13
C ARG A 93 14.04 19.70 0.13
N SER A 94 13.28 19.21 1.11
CA SER A 94 12.73 17.86 1.09
C SER A 94 11.51 17.78 0.18
N HIS A 95 11.49 16.77 -0.68
CA HIS A 95 10.50 16.62 -1.74
C HIS A 95 9.39 15.64 -1.36
N LEU A 96 9.64 14.77 -0.37
CA LEU A 96 8.71 13.74 0.07
C LEU A 96 8.71 13.58 1.58
N VAL A 97 7.54 13.23 2.13
CA VAL A 97 7.40 12.69 3.48
C VAL A 97 6.80 11.29 3.38
N THR A 98 7.53 10.29 3.86
CA THR A 98 7.12 8.88 3.81
C THR A 98 6.79 8.36 5.21
N ARG A 99 5.93 7.34 5.31
CA ARG A 99 5.62 6.63 6.57
C ARG A 99 5.63 5.12 6.35
N ALA A 100 5.76 4.34 7.41
CA ALA A 100 5.42 2.92 7.36
C ALA A 100 3.92 2.76 7.02
N GLY A 101 3.58 1.66 6.34
CA GLY A 101 2.24 1.45 5.79
C GLY A 101 1.86 -0.02 5.67
N TYR A 102 2.11 -0.80 6.71
CA TYR A 102 1.71 -2.21 6.76
C TYR A 102 0.19 -2.37 6.89
N ASN A 103 -0.36 -3.52 6.47
CA ASN A 103 -1.78 -3.83 6.62
C ASN A 103 -2.07 -4.73 7.85
N GLY A 104 -1.45 -4.40 8.99
CA GLY A 104 -1.60 -5.11 10.27
C GLY A 104 -0.26 -5.29 11.00
N GLY A 105 -0.24 -6.22 11.96
CA GLY A 105 0.99 -6.63 12.64
C GLY A 105 1.49 -5.64 13.71
N TRP A 106 2.78 -5.71 14.02
CA TRP A 106 3.34 -5.01 15.19
C TRP A 106 3.23 -3.48 15.10
N ASP A 107 3.36 -2.92 13.89
CA ASP A 107 3.30 -1.48 13.67
C ASP A 107 1.91 -0.93 14.01
N GLU A 108 0.88 -1.70 13.66
CA GLU A 108 -0.53 -1.45 14.01
C GLU A 108 -0.86 -1.82 15.49
N GLY A 109 0.12 -2.32 16.25
CA GLY A 109 -0.07 -2.74 17.64
C GLY A 109 -0.85 -4.04 17.77
N GLU A 110 -0.77 -4.89 16.76
CA GLU A 110 -1.44 -6.18 16.70
C GLU A 110 -0.47 -7.32 17.02
N GLY A 111 -1.05 -8.42 17.49
CA GLY A 111 -0.32 -9.68 17.64
C GLY A 111 -0.20 -10.41 16.31
N PRO A 112 0.43 -11.60 16.30
CA PRO A 112 0.47 -12.41 15.12
C PRO A 112 -0.92 -12.86 14.69
N SER A 113 -1.17 -12.89 13.38
CA SER A 113 -2.39 -13.47 12.84
C SER A 113 -2.49 -14.95 13.19
N GLU A 114 -3.72 -15.42 13.40
CA GLU A 114 -3.99 -16.76 13.94
C GLU A 114 -4.27 -17.81 12.86
N GLY A 115 -4.20 -17.46 11.56
CA GLY A 115 -4.50 -18.40 10.47
C GLY A 115 -5.99 -18.73 10.34
N THR A 116 -6.85 -17.93 10.97
CA THR A 116 -8.31 -18.10 10.98
C THR A 116 -8.99 -17.18 9.98
N ASP A 117 -10.23 -17.51 9.62
CA ASP A 117 -11.07 -16.65 8.77
C ASP A 117 -11.25 -15.26 9.37
N ALA A 118 -11.32 -15.16 10.70
CA ALA A 118 -11.34 -13.89 11.41
C ALA A 118 -10.06 -13.08 11.15
N SER A 119 -8.88 -13.71 11.15
CA SER A 119 -7.61 -13.03 10.86
C SER A 119 -7.53 -12.57 9.40
N LEU A 120 -7.99 -13.40 8.46
CA LEU A 120 -8.08 -13.04 7.04
C LEU A 120 -9.04 -11.86 6.83
N PHE A 121 -10.22 -11.91 7.44
CA PHE A 121 -11.22 -10.86 7.36
C PHE A 121 -10.71 -9.52 7.94
N MET A 122 -10.05 -9.56 9.10
CA MET A 122 -9.43 -8.34 9.66
C MET A 122 -8.32 -7.77 8.77
N THR A 123 -7.62 -8.61 8.00
CA THR A 123 -6.61 -8.20 7.02
C THR A 123 -7.29 -7.54 5.82
N THR A 124 -8.34 -8.14 5.26
CA THR A 124 -9.08 -7.58 4.11
C THR A 124 -9.82 -6.28 4.43
N LEU A 125 -10.13 -6.03 5.69
CA LEU A 125 -10.75 -4.79 6.14
C LEU A 125 -9.78 -3.66 6.47
N HIS A 126 -8.47 -3.96 6.61
CA HIS A 126 -7.46 -2.95 6.88
C HIS A 126 -7.50 -1.74 5.92
N PRO A 127 -7.70 -1.91 4.59
CA PRO A 127 -7.79 -0.78 3.67
C PRO A 127 -8.85 0.24 4.06
N GLY A 128 -10.08 -0.22 4.36
CA GLY A 128 -11.19 0.67 4.77
C GLY A 128 -11.08 1.16 6.21
N HIS A 129 -10.50 0.36 7.10
CA HIS A 129 -10.42 0.66 8.52
C HIS A 129 -9.29 1.62 8.88
N VAL A 130 -8.16 1.53 8.19
CA VAL A 130 -6.93 2.26 8.53
C VAL A 130 -6.39 3.01 7.32
N ALA A 131 -6.10 2.33 6.21
CA ALA A 131 -5.34 2.94 5.12
C ALA A 131 -6.03 4.15 4.49
N LEU A 132 -7.34 4.05 4.23
CA LEU A 132 -8.12 5.10 3.56
C LEU A 132 -8.29 6.35 4.45
N PRO A 133 -8.72 6.23 5.73
CA PRO A 133 -8.75 7.36 6.64
C PRO A 133 -7.39 8.04 6.84
N GLU A 134 -6.33 7.25 7.00
CA GLU A 134 -4.98 7.81 7.20
C GLU A 134 -4.43 8.52 5.97
N ALA A 135 -4.65 7.95 4.78
CA ALA A 135 -4.20 8.58 3.54
C ALA A 135 -4.92 9.91 3.30
N ALA A 136 -6.22 9.96 3.57
CA ALA A 136 -7.00 11.20 3.51
C ALA A 136 -6.52 12.25 4.53
N GLU A 137 -6.24 11.84 5.78
CA GLU A 137 -5.69 12.72 6.81
C GLU A 137 -4.31 13.28 6.41
N MET A 138 -3.41 12.41 5.94
CA MET A 138 -2.06 12.80 5.52
C MET A 138 -2.11 13.75 4.32
N LYS A 139 -2.97 13.48 3.33
CA LYS A 139 -3.23 14.37 2.20
C LYS A 139 -3.72 15.73 2.68
N ALA A 140 -4.73 15.78 3.54
CA ALA A 140 -5.29 17.02 4.06
C ALA A 140 -4.22 17.86 4.79
N LYS A 141 -3.42 17.22 5.66
CA LYS A 141 -2.32 17.90 6.38
C LYS A 141 -1.28 18.47 5.41
N ARG A 142 -0.85 17.71 4.40
CA ARG A 142 0.08 18.17 3.37
C ARG A 142 -0.50 19.34 2.57
N ASP A 143 -1.77 19.26 2.19
CA ASP A 143 -2.44 20.31 1.43
C ASP A 143 -2.56 21.61 2.24
N THR A 144 -2.88 21.54 3.54
CA THR A 144 -2.87 22.70 4.45
C THR A 144 -1.47 23.31 4.55
N MET A 145 -0.43 22.50 4.79
CA MET A 145 0.95 23.01 4.89
C MET A 145 1.43 23.69 3.61
N ARG A 146 1.02 23.17 2.45
CA ARG A 146 1.30 23.78 1.15
C ARG A 146 0.58 25.13 0.99
N GLN A 147 -0.71 25.20 1.36
CA GLN A 147 -1.50 26.43 1.30
C GLN A 147 -0.93 27.53 2.22
N ASP A 148 -0.41 27.14 3.38
CA ASP A 148 0.23 28.04 4.35
C ASP A 148 1.66 28.44 3.93
N GLY A 149 2.18 27.93 2.81
CA GLY A 149 3.53 28.22 2.32
C GLY A 149 4.64 27.62 3.18
N ILE A 150 4.34 26.62 4.01
CA ILE A 150 5.28 26.03 4.97
C ILE A 150 6.23 25.06 4.27
N ALA A 151 5.71 24.19 3.41
CA ALA A 151 6.50 23.22 2.66
C ALA A 151 5.72 22.68 1.44
N ASP A 152 6.44 22.31 0.38
CA ASP A 152 5.86 21.65 -0.80
C ASP A 152 6.50 20.27 -1.00
N PHE A 153 5.75 19.23 -0.60
CA PHE A 153 6.21 17.85 -0.65
C PHE A 153 5.12 16.89 -1.12
N GLY A 154 5.53 15.78 -1.73
CA GLY A 154 4.69 14.61 -1.95
C GLY A 154 4.64 13.71 -0.71
N ILE A 155 3.69 12.78 -0.68
CA ILE A 155 3.54 11.83 0.43
C ILE A 155 3.71 10.41 -0.10
N GLY A 156 4.08 9.47 0.78
CA GLY A 156 4.32 8.10 0.36
C GLY A 156 4.54 7.12 1.51
N THR A 157 4.99 5.90 1.17
CA THR A 157 5.47 4.92 2.14
C THR A 157 6.91 4.51 1.87
N TYR A 158 7.73 4.43 2.92
CA TYR A 158 9.10 3.90 2.83
C TYR A 158 9.13 2.38 3.02
N GLU A 159 8.16 1.85 3.76
CA GLU A 159 7.91 0.43 3.93
C GLU A 159 6.41 0.16 4.02
N ALA A 160 5.93 -0.88 3.36
CA ALA A 160 4.53 -1.26 3.32
C ALA A 160 4.39 -2.72 2.83
N GLY A 161 3.16 -3.22 2.90
CA GLY A 161 2.81 -4.58 2.50
C GLY A 161 2.16 -5.34 3.65
N PRO A 162 2.24 -6.69 3.63
CA PRO A 162 1.68 -7.52 4.68
C PRO A 162 2.22 -7.17 6.07
N GLY A 163 1.35 -7.09 7.08
CA GLY A 163 1.74 -6.79 8.46
C GLY A 163 2.15 -8.02 9.25
N TYR A 164 3.32 -8.00 9.90
CA TYR A 164 3.80 -9.10 10.73
C TYR A 164 3.98 -8.64 12.18
N ALA A 165 3.75 -9.51 13.16
CA ALA A 165 4.29 -9.40 14.50
C ALA A 165 5.71 -9.98 14.53
N LEU A 166 6.59 -9.41 15.37
CA LEU A 166 8.00 -9.78 15.43
C LEU A 166 8.34 -10.46 16.75
N SER A 167 8.77 -11.71 16.66
CA SER A 167 9.15 -12.53 17.82
C SER A 167 10.32 -11.91 18.58
N GLY A 168 10.07 -11.39 19.78
CA GLY A 168 11.11 -10.87 20.67
C GLY A 168 11.64 -9.46 20.34
N LEU A 169 11.14 -8.77 19.31
CA LEU A 169 11.52 -7.38 19.04
C LEU A 169 10.66 -6.42 19.88
N ASN A 170 11.21 -5.27 20.30
CA ASN A 170 10.45 -4.20 20.99
C ASN A 170 9.66 -4.70 22.23
N ASN A 171 10.26 -5.59 23.03
CA ASN A 171 9.64 -6.23 24.19
C ASN A 171 8.41 -7.11 23.87
N GLN A 172 8.22 -7.52 22.61
CA GLN A 172 7.19 -8.48 22.26
C GLN A 172 7.54 -9.89 22.77
N ALA A 173 6.50 -10.66 23.12
CA ALA A 173 6.67 -12.06 23.48
C ALA A 173 7.29 -12.85 22.31
N ARG A 174 8.09 -13.87 22.64
CA ARG A 174 8.57 -14.81 21.62
C ARG A 174 7.38 -15.62 21.10
N MET A 175 7.22 -15.62 19.79
CA MET A 175 6.19 -16.38 19.11
C MET A 175 6.58 -17.85 19.01
N THR A 176 5.59 -18.74 19.06
CA THR A 176 5.79 -20.16 18.77
C THR A 176 5.96 -20.38 17.26
N PRO A 177 6.55 -21.51 16.82
CA PRO A 177 6.62 -21.85 15.39
C PRO A 177 5.26 -21.91 14.69
N GLU A 178 4.21 -22.32 15.40
CA GLU A 178 2.84 -22.37 14.91
C GLU A 178 2.29 -20.97 14.67
N GLN A 179 2.54 -20.03 15.58
CA GLN A 179 2.14 -18.63 15.40
C GLN A 179 2.88 -17.97 14.23
N VAL A 180 4.18 -18.27 14.06
CA VAL A 180 4.93 -17.80 12.89
C VAL A 180 4.29 -18.34 11.62
N ARG A 181 3.99 -19.65 11.57
CA ARG A 181 3.38 -20.28 10.41
C ARG A 181 2.00 -19.69 10.08
N ALA A 182 1.12 -19.59 11.07
CA ALA A 182 -0.24 -19.06 10.89
C ALA A 182 -0.22 -17.62 10.36
N GLN A 183 0.73 -16.82 10.83
CA GLN A 183 0.94 -15.47 10.31
C GLN A 183 1.44 -15.46 8.87
N GLU A 184 2.40 -16.33 8.50
CA GLU A 184 2.84 -16.45 7.11
C GLU A 184 1.69 -16.85 6.17
N GLU A 185 0.90 -17.85 6.58
CA GLU A 185 -0.22 -18.36 5.80
C GLU A 185 -1.29 -17.28 5.61
N THR A 186 -1.59 -16.52 6.66
CA THR A 186 -2.51 -15.37 6.59
C THR A 186 -1.99 -14.30 5.64
N MET A 187 -0.78 -13.79 5.88
CA MET A 187 -0.24 -12.60 5.23
C MET A 187 0.25 -12.84 3.79
N LYS A 188 0.39 -14.10 3.38
CA LYS A 188 0.69 -14.52 2.00
C LYS A 188 -0.47 -15.25 1.32
N SER A 189 -1.65 -15.19 1.92
CA SER A 189 -2.88 -15.70 1.31
C SER A 189 -3.33 -14.86 0.11
N LEU A 190 -4.23 -15.42 -0.69
CA LEU A 190 -4.95 -14.73 -1.75
C LEU A 190 -5.65 -13.48 -1.18
N ALA A 191 -6.35 -13.62 -0.05
CA ALA A 191 -7.05 -12.51 0.60
C ALA A 191 -6.09 -11.38 1.02
N ALA A 192 -4.94 -11.71 1.60
CA ALA A 192 -3.93 -10.72 1.97
C ALA A 192 -3.27 -10.07 0.75
N GLY A 193 -3.17 -10.77 -0.38
CA GLY A 193 -2.74 -10.21 -1.65
C GLY A 193 -3.69 -9.13 -2.18
N THR A 194 -4.99 -9.39 -2.09
CA THR A 194 -6.04 -8.41 -2.41
C THR A 194 -6.02 -7.24 -1.43
N ALA A 195 -5.91 -7.50 -0.12
CA ALA A 195 -5.85 -6.47 0.92
C ALA A 195 -4.62 -5.55 0.76
N THR A 196 -3.48 -6.11 0.36
CA THR A 196 -2.25 -5.37 0.08
C THR A 196 -2.47 -4.42 -1.09
N LEU A 197 -2.99 -4.91 -2.22
CA LEU A 197 -3.30 -4.06 -3.37
C LEU A 197 -4.32 -2.97 -3.04
N ASP A 198 -5.42 -3.32 -2.34
CA ASP A 198 -6.45 -2.36 -1.93
C ASP A 198 -5.84 -1.25 -1.06
N THR A 199 -4.99 -1.60 -0.10
CA THR A 199 -4.26 -0.63 0.73
C THR A 199 -3.40 0.32 -0.13
N PHE A 200 -2.70 -0.20 -1.14
CA PHE A 200 -1.87 0.62 -2.02
C PHE A 200 -2.70 1.51 -2.94
N LEU A 201 -3.81 1.00 -3.48
CA LEU A 201 -4.71 1.77 -4.34
C LEU A 201 -5.47 2.85 -3.55
N ALA A 202 -5.87 2.57 -2.31
CA ALA A 202 -6.47 3.55 -1.40
C ALA A 202 -5.54 4.76 -1.18
N ARG A 203 -4.25 4.49 -0.97
CA ARG A 203 -3.22 5.53 -0.82
C ARG A 203 -2.95 6.26 -2.14
N ALA A 204 -2.86 5.54 -3.26
CA ALA A 204 -2.68 6.14 -4.58
C ALA A 204 -3.84 7.08 -4.96
N ALA A 205 -5.08 6.70 -4.63
CA ALA A 205 -6.26 7.54 -4.79
C ALA A 205 -6.26 8.81 -3.91
N ASN A 206 -5.38 8.85 -2.90
CA ASN A 206 -5.15 9.99 -2.01
C ASN A 206 -3.77 10.63 -2.23
N ASP A 207 -3.28 10.62 -3.48
CA ASP A 207 -2.07 11.32 -3.92
C ASP A 207 -0.76 10.86 -3.24
N TYR A 208 -0.68 9.60 -2.83
CA TYR A 208 0.61 8.99 -2.49
C TYR A 208 1.41 8.78 -3.78
N ASP A 209 2.58 9.41 -3.85
CA ASP A 209 3.48 9.41 -5.03
C ASP A 209 4.29 8.10 -5.11
N ILE A 210 4.86 7.69 -3.97
CA ILE A 210 5.67 6.48 -3.87
C ILE A 210 5.14 5.56 -2.78
N GLN A 211 5.17 4.26 -3.05
CA GLN A 211 4.82 3.24 -2.08
C GLN A 211 5.75 2.04 -2.23
N ASN A 212 6.51 1.75 -1.17
CA ASN A 212 7.55 0.73 -1.22
C ASN A 212 7.10 -0.54 -0.50
N PHE A 213 7.03 -1.66 -1.21
CA PHE A 213 6.93 -2.97 -0.59
C PHE A 213 8.24 -3.28 0.15
N PHE A 214 8.17 -3.69 1.42
CA PHE A 214 9.34 -3.66 2.30
C PHE A 214 10.54 -4.50 1.82
N THR A 215 10.34 -5.70 1.25
CA THR A 215 11.49 -6.50 0.80
C THR A 215 11.27 -7.25 -0.51
N PHE A 216 12.01 -6.87 -1.54
CA PHE A 216 12.22 -7.70 -2.74
C PHE A 216 13.28 -8.77 -2.45
N TYR A 217 12.85 -9.92 -1.96
CA TYR A 217 13.72 -11.03 -1.58
C TYR A 217 13.00 -12.37 -1.67
N HIS A 218 13.80 -13.45 -1.59
CA HIS A 218 13.34 -14.83 -1.61
C HIS A 218 13.45 -15.44 -0.21
N GLY A 219 12.36 -15.95 0.34
CA GLY A 219 12.36 -16.57 1.66
C GLY A 219 11.03 -17.22 1.99
N ARG A 220 10.87 -17.63 3.25
CA ARG A 220 9.56 -18.10 3.75
C ARG A 220 8.88 -17.06 4.62
N SER A 221 9.64 -16.33 5.43
CA SER A 221 9.09 -15.58 6.55
C SER A 221 9.07 -14.07 6.32
N HIS A 222 8.10 -13.41 6.95
CA HIS A 222 7.90 -11.97 6.95
C HIS A 222 7.75 -11.40 5.53
N TRP A 223 8.14 -10.14 5.35
CA TRP A 223 7.93 -9.29 4.19
C TRP A 223 8.68 -9.65 2.91
N VAL A 224 9.07 -10.91 2.73
CA VAL A 224 9.69 -11.35 1.48
C VAL A 224 8.64 -11.45 0.36
N SER A 225 8.98 -10.92 -0.81
CA SER A 225 8.14 -10.94 -2.02
C SER A 225 7.99 -12.32 -2.67
N HIS A 226 8.99 -13.19 -2.53
CA HIS A 226 9.09 -14.46 -3.26
C HIS A 226 9.42 -15.61 -2.32
N VAL A 227 9.02 -16.81 -2.72
CA VAL A 227 9.47 -18.06 -2.08
C VAL A 227 10.96 -18.25 -2.34
N SER A 228 11.65 -19.05 -1.51
CA SER A 228 13.03 -19.46 -1.79
C SER A 228 13.17 -20.05 -3.21
N LEU A 229 14.29 -19.72 -3.88
CA LEU A 229 14.59 -20.22 -5.22
C LEU A 229 14.60 -21.76 -5.29
N GLN A 230 15.03 -22.43 -4.22
CA GLN A 230 15.06 -23.89 -4.13
C GLN A 230 13.68 -24.54 -4.18
N LYS A 231 12.63 -23.81 -3.79
CA LYS A 231 11.25 -24.30 -3.87
C LYS A 231 10.57 -23.91 -5.17
N GLY A 232 11.16 -23.04 -5.99
CA GLY A 232 10.65 -22.61 -7.29
C GLY A 232 10.66 -21.10 -7.52
N GLY A 233 10.89 -20.30 -6.47
CA GLY A 233 11.11 -18.85 -6.61
C GLY A 233 9.91 -18.03 -7.06
N TRP A 234 8.69 -18.58 -7.03
CA TRP A 234 7.49 -17.84 -7.43
C TRP A 234 7.13 -16.77 -6.39
N ALA A 235 6.39 -15.76 -6.86
CA ALA A 235 5.94 -14.63 -6.07
C ALA A 235 4.82 -15.02 -5.07
N HIS A 236 4.74 -14.28 -3.98
CA HIS A 236 3.59 -14.30 -3.08
C HIS A 236 2.45 -13.42 -3.62
N PRO A 237 1.17 -13.73 -3.32
CA PRO A 237 0.02 -12.97 -3.82
C PRO A 237 0.11 -11.45 -3.61
N CYS A 238 0.66 -11.00 -2.48
CA CYS A 238 0.87 -9.59 -2.17
C CYS A 238 1.87 -8.88 -3.10
N TRP A 239 2.83 -9.60 -3.67
CA TRP A 239 3.72 -9.07 -4.70
C TRP A 239 3.05 -9.10 -6.08
N MET A 240 2.40 -10.23 -6.41
CA MET A 240 1.75 -10.45 -7.71
C MET A 240 0.72 -9.36 -8.05
N THR A 241 -0.12 -8.96 -7.07
CA THR A 241 -1.15 -7.94 -7.28
C THR A 241 -0.56 -6.53 -7.44
N LEU A 242 0.55 -6.22 -6.77
CA LEU A 242 1.26 -4.95 -6.94
C LEU A 242 1.97 -4.88 -8.30
N GLU A 243 2.57 -5.98 -8.77
CA GLU A 243 3.11 -6.06 -10.13
C GLU A 243 2.05 -5.85 -11.19
N LEU A 244 0.83 -6.33 -10.96
CA LEU A 244 -0.29 -6.11 -11.86
C LEU A 244 -0.59 -4.62 -12.03
N PHE A 245 -0.61 -3.86 -10.93
CA PHE A 245 -0.76 -2.40 -10.99
C PHE A 245 0.38 -1.75 -11.77
N ASN A 246 1.63 -2.04 -11.40
CA ASN A 246 2.82 -1.41 -11.98
C ASN A 246 2.97 -1.66 -13.49
N ASN A 247 2.67 -2.88 -13.95
CA ASN A 247 2.89 -3.28 -15.34
C ASN A 247 1.71 -2.97 -16.26
N VAL A 248 0.48 -2.92 -15.73
CA VAL A 248 -0.74 -2.90 -16.57
C VAL A 248 -1.60 -1.67 -16.34
N ALA A 249 -1.70 -1.20 -15.08
CA ALA A 249 -2.74 -0.26 -14.66
C ALA A 249 -2.21 1.07 -14.12
N THR A 250 -0.95 1.44 -14.39
CA THR A 250 -0.47 2.80 -14.08
C THR A 250 -1.13 3.85 -14.98
N GLY A 251 -1.38 5.03 -14.42
CA GLY A 251 -2.04 6.14 -15.08
C GLY A 251 -2.56 7.14 -14.05
N ASP A 252 -3.32 8.13 -14.52
CA ASP A 252 -4.00 9.07 -13.63
C ASP A 252 -5.09 8.32 -12.88
N MET A 253 -5.09 8.39 -11.55
CA MET A 253 -6.17 7.84 -10.73
C MET A 253 -7.46 8.62 -11.04
N LEU A 254 -8.52 7.89 -11.38
CA LEU A 254 -9.83 8.48 -11.60
C LEU A 254 -10.64 8.46 -10.30
N ASN A 255 -11.49 9.47 -10.12
CA ASN A 255 -12.47 9.45 -9.06
C ASN A 255 -13.49 8.32 -9.33
N VAL A 256 -13.74 7.50 -8.30
CA VAL A 256 -14.74 6.43 -8.34
C VAL A 256 -15.76 6.72 -7.25
N GLU A 257 -17.03 6.87 -7.65
CA GLU A 257 -18.13 7.10 -6.72
C GLU A 257 -18.85 5.78 -6.42
N THR A 258 -18.87 5.41 -5.14
CA THR A 258 -19.62 4.25 -4.66
C THR A 258 -21.07 4.64 -4.38
N ARG A 259 -22.01 4.14 -5.21
CA ARG A 259 -23.45 4.41 -5.04
C ARG A 259 -24.12 3.53 -3.98
N ALA A 260 -23.76 2.24 -3.97
CA ALA A 260 -24.26 1.25 -3.02
C ALA A 260 -23.22 0.13 -2.88
N VAL A 261 -22.99 -0.33 -1.66
CA VAL A 261 -22.02 -1.38 -1.35
C VAL A 261 -22.44 -2.09 -0.06
N PRO A 262 -22.26 -3.41 0.06
CA PRO A 262 -22.41 -4.06 1.36
C PRO A 262 -21.39 -3.47 2.34
N MET A 263 -21.85 -3.18 3.55
CA MET A 263 -21.05 -2.58 4.61
C MET A 263 -21.11 -3.43 5.88
N ILE A 264 -20.13 -3.25 6.76
CA ILE A 264 -20.12 -3.85 8.08
C ILE A 264 -19.62 -2.86 9.13
N ASP A 265 -20.16 -2.96 10.34
CA ASP A 265 -19.63 -2.25 11.50
C ASP A 265 -18.48 -3.06 12.11
N LEU A 266 -17.35 -2.40 12.30
CA LEU A 266 -16.17 -2.99 12.92
C LEU A 266 -16.09 -2.59 14.39
N PRO A 267 -15.97 -3.57 15.31
CA PRO A 267 -15.66 -3.25 16.68
C PRO A 267 -14.23 -2.69 16.78
N ALA A 268 -13.92 -2.06 17.91
CA ALA A 268 -12.54 -1.71 18.20
C ALA A 268 -11.68 -2.97 18.25
N HIS A 269 -10.49 -2.91 17.65
CA HIS A 269 -9.55 -4.01 17.61
C HIS A 269 -8.15 -3.50 17.93
N LYS A 270 -7.63 -3.84 19.12
CA LYS A 270 -6.32 -3.37 19.60
C LYS A 270 -6.21 -1.84 19.54
N ARG A 271 -5.36 -1.28 18.67
CA ARG A 271 -5.21 0.18 18.47
C ARG A 271 -6.22 0.75 17.48
N ARG A 272 -6.90 -0.08 16.68
CA ARG A 272 -7.93 0.37 15.73
C ARG A 272 -9.21 0.73 16.51
N LYS A 273 -9.70 1.94 16.32
CA LYS A 273 -10.98 2.38 16.87
C LYS A 273 -12.13 1.65 16.18
N ALA A 274 -13.28 1.52 16.84
CA ALA A 274 -14.48 1.06 16.16
C ALA A 274 -14.80 1.98 14.97
N LEU A 275 -15.29 1.41 13.88
CA LEU A 275 -15.65 2.14 12.66
C LEU A 275 -16.92 1.53 12.08
N ALA A 276 -17.94 2.37 11.89
CA ALA A 276 -19.19 1.96 11.25
C ALA A 276 -19.07 1.98 9.73
N ASP A 277 -19.98 1.29 9.05
CA ASP A 277 -20.21 1.42 7.61
C ASP A 277 -18.98 1.13 6.74
N VAL A 278 -18.15 0.17 7.13
CA VAL A 278 -16.93 -0.18 6.37
C VAL A 278 -17.32 -0.97 5.11
N PRO A 279 -17.00 -0.47 3.90
CA PRO A 279 -17.42 -1.13 2.68
C PRO A 279 -16.65 -2.43 2.45
N LEU A 280 -17.36 -3.48 2.03
CA LEU A 280 -16.84 -4.83 1.79
C LEU A 280 -16.39 -5.07 0.34
N VAL A 281 -16.57 -4.08 -0.53
CA VAL A 281 -16.04 -4.06 -1.90
C VAL A 281 -15.38 -2.71 -2.14
N SER A 282 -14.28 -2.70 -2.88
CA SER A 282 -13.63 -1.48 -3.35
C SER A 282 -13.48 -1.51 -4.86
N CYS A 283 -13.55 -0.32 -5.46
CA CYS A 283 -13.34 -0.12 -6.88
C CYS A 283 -12.39 1.06 -7.08
N TYR A 284 -11.38 0.88 -7.94
CA TYR A 284 -10.41 1.90 -8.28
C TYR A 284 -10.24 1.92 -9.79
N ALA A 285 -9.98 3.09 -10.36
CA ALA A 285 -9.76 3.19 -11.79
C ALA A 285 -8.57 4.09 -12.11
N THR A 286 -7.88 3.76 -13.20
CA THR A 286 -6.84 4.61 -13.77
C THR A 286 -7.06 4.82 -15.25
N ARG A 287 -6.57 5.95 -15.76
CA ARG A 287 -6.54 6.22 -17.19
C ARG A 287 -5.15 6.61 -17.64
N LYS A 288 -4.73 6.04 -18.76
CA LYS A 288 -3.53 6.47 -19.49
C LYS A 288 -3.85 6.50 -20.97
N GLN A 289 -3.96 7.70 -21.52
CA GLN A 289 -4.38 7.90 -22.92
C GLN A 289 -5.75 7.24 -23.20
N ASP A 290 -5.81 6.31 -24.16
CA ASP A 290 -6.99 5.55 -24.55
C ASP A 290 -7.14 4.21 -23.81
N ARG A 291 -6.37 3.99 -22.73
CA ARG A 291 -6.52 2.86 -21.82
C ARG A 291 -7.24 3.28 -20.53
N LEU A 292 -8.33 2.60 -20.22
CA LEU A 292 -9.02 2.64 -18.92
C LEU A 292 -8.81 1.32 -18.20
N CYS A 293 -8.38 1.38 -16.94
CA CYS A 293 -8.23 0.22 -16.07
C CYS A 293 -9.18 0.34 -14.89
N VAL A 294 -9.87 -0.74 -14.53
CA VAL A 294 -10.83 -0.78 -13.43
C VAL A 294 -10.52 -2.00 -12.55
N PHE A 295 -10.08 -1.75 -11.32
CA PHE A 295 -9.98 -2.74 -10.27
C PHE A 295 -11.31 -2.90 -9.54
N VAL A 296 -11.71 -4.14 -9.28
CA VAL A 296 -12.85 -4.50 -8.42
C VAL A 296 -12.35 -5.54 -7.43
N LEU A 297 -12.36 -5.20 -6.14
CA LEU A 297 -11.72 -5.99 -5.08
C LEU A 297 -12.73 -6.38 -4.00
N SER A 298 -12.65 -7.63 -3.54
CA SER A 298 -13.51 -8.15 -2.48
C SER A 298 -12.80 -8.16 -1.14
N ARG A 299 -13.47 -7.64 -0.11
CA ARG A 299 -13.02 -7.74 1.28
C ARG A 299 -13.76 -8.82 2.07
N LYS A 300 -14.68 -9.55 1.43
CA LYS A 300 -15.42 -10.66 2.06
C LYS A 300 -14.56 -11.91 2.15
N ILE A 301 -14.83 -12.73 3.16
CA ILE A 301 -14.37 -14.11 3.29
C ILE A 301 -15.63 -14.98 3.29
N ASP A 302 -15.61 -16.12 2.62
CA ASP A 302 -16.72 -17.07 2.67
C ASP A 302 -16.90 -17.60 4.09
N ASN A 303 -18.16 -17.76 4.50
CA ASN A 303 -18.59 -18.28 5.80
C ASN A 303 -18.17 -17.43 7.02
N TYR A 304 -17.70 -16.20 6.81
CA TYR A 304 -17.30 -15.28 7.89
C TYR A 304 -17.52 -13.80 7.51
N PRO A 305 -18.01 -12.94 8.43
CA PRO A 305 -18.40 -13.22 9.83
C PRO A 305 -19.77 -13.89 9.95
N LEU A 306 -20.52 -13.97 8.85
CA LEU A 306 -21.84 -14.60 8.79
C LEU A 306 -21.69 -16.04 8.31
N ALA A 307 -21.98 -17.00 9.19
CA ALA A 307 -22.01 -18.40 8.83
C ALA A 307 -23.06 -18.65 7.72
N GLY A 308 -22.66 -19.37 6.67
CA GLY A 308 -23.49 -19.65 5.50
C GLY A 308 -23.50 -18.56 4.41
N ASP A 309 -22.86 -17.40 4.63
CA ASP A 309 -22.60 -16.43 3.55
C ASP A 309 -21.54 -17.01 2.60
N ASP A 310 -21.83 -17.12 1.31
CA ASP A 310 -20.88 -17.65 0.34
C ASP A 310 -19.78 -16.65 -0.04
N GLY A 311 -19.87 -15.41 0.44
CA GLY A 311 -18.87 -14.38 0.25
C GLY A 311 -18.96 -13.67 -1.11
N PHE A 312 -19.88 -14.08 -2.00
CA PHE A 312 -20.03 -13.45 -3.30
C PHE A 312 -20.75 -12.10 -3.17
N THR A 313 -20.44 -11.17 -4.08
CA THR A 313 -21.11 -9.87 -4.14
C THR A 313 -21.47 -9.52 -5.59
N PRO A 314 -22.75 -9.32 -5.93
CA PRO A 314 -23.14 -8.73 -7.21
C PRO A 314 -22.55 -7.32 -7.35
N VAL A 315 -21.83 -7.06 -8.44
CA VAL A 315 -21.21 -5.74 -8.69
C VAL A 315 -21.58 -5.25 -10.09
N SER A 316 -21.91 -3.97 -10.17
CA SER A 316 -22.18 -3.24 -11.41
C SER A 316 -21.41 -1.93 -11.36
N VAL A 317 -20.62 -1.64 -12.40
CA VAL A 317 -19.80 -0.43 -12.50
C VAL A 317 -20.24 0.38 -13.71
N GLU A 318 -20.68 1.62 -13.49
CA GLU A 318 -20.93 2.56 -14.58
C GLU A 318 -19.60 3.06 -15.14
N LEU A 319 -19.37 2.86 -16.43
CA LEU A 319 -18.12 3.21 -17.08
C LEU A 319 -18.25 4.52 -17.87
N PRO A 320 -17.25 5.41 -17.86
CA PRO A 320 -17.26 6.65 -18.63
C PRO A 320 -16.85 6.43 -20.10
N ILE A 321 -17.21 5.28 -20.68
CA ILE A 321 -16.88 4.88 -22.05
C ILE A 321 -18.09 4.19 -22.69
N GLN A 322 -18.20 4.25 -24.02
CA GLN A 322 -19.26 3.53 -24.74
C GLN A 322 -18.76 2.24 -25.38
N LYS A 323 -17.47 2.22 -25.72
CA LYS A 323 -16.82 1.08 -26.38
C LYS A 323 -15.33 1.06 -26.14
N ALA A 324 -14.75 -0.13 -26.26
CA ALA A 324 -13.32 -0.37 -26.30
C ALA A 324 -12.97 -1.21 -27.54
N LYS A 325 -11.72 -1.13 -28.01
CA LYS A 325 -11.21 -2.02 -29.07
C LYS A 325 -10.97 -3.42 -28.54
N SER A 326 -10.47 -3.53 -27.31
CA SER A 326 -10.27 -4.79 -26.62
C SER A 326 -10.53 -4.67 -25.13
N VAL A 327 -10.95 -5.77 -24.53
CA VAL A 327 -11.11 -5.90 -23.08
C VAL A 327 -10.30 -7.10 -22.61
N THR A 328 -9.43 -6.88 -21.63
CA THR A 328 -8.67 -7.95 -20.95
C THR A 328 -9.04 -7.94 -19.48
N LEU A 329 -9.31 -9.11 -18.91
CA LEU A 329 -9.40 -9.29 -17.47
C LEU A 329 -8.14 -9.97 -16.95
N PHE A 330 -7.56 -9.39 -15.90
CA PHE A 330 -6.62 -10.07 -15.03
C PHE A 330 -7.34 -10.41 -13.73
N ARG A 331 -7.37 -11.67 -13.33
CA ARG A 331 -8.08 -12.10 -12.10
C ARG A 331 -7.21 -12.97 -11.21
N MET A 332 -7.27 -12.72 -9.91
CA MET A 332 -6.77 -13.58 -8.86
C MET A 332 -7.98 -13.99 -8.01
N VAL A 333 -8.42 -15.23 -8.18
CA VAL A 333 -9.65 -15.81 -7.60
C VAL A 333 -9.35 -17.23 -7.11
N GLY A 334 -10.15 -17.74 -6.18
CA GLY A 334 -9.97 -19.06 -5.57
C GLY A 334 -10.41 -19.04 -4.10
N ASP A 335 -9.92 -20.00 -3.31
CA ASP A 335 -10.10 -19.96 -1.85
C ASP A 335 -9.28 -18.79 -1.26
N PRO A 336 -9.92 -17.86 -0.52
CA PRO A 336 -9.23 -16.74 0.14
C PRO A 336 -8.03 -17.16 1.00
N ARG A 337 -8.02 -18.41 1.52
CA ARG A 337 -6.97 -18.97 2.37
C ARG A 337 -5.76 -19.51 1.58
N SER A 338 -5.91 -19.71 0.27
CA SER A 338 -4.84 -20.27 -0.58
C SER A 338 -3.62 -19.35 -0.59
N HIS A 339 -2.43 -19.94 -0.58
CA HIS A 339 -1.17 -19.20 -0.55
C HIS A 339 -0.08 -19.93 -1.33
N ASN A 340 0.99 -19.20 -1.62
CA ASN A 340 2.11 -19.72 -2.39
C ASN A 340 3.29 -20.21 -1.52
N LEU A 341 3.15 -20.47 -0.22
CA LEU A 341 4.30 -20.77 0.65
C LEU A 341 5.09 -22.05 0.31
N ASP A 342 4.39 -23.08 -0.18
CA ASP A 342 4.95 -24.42 -0.37
C ASP A 342 4.70 -25.01 -1.77
N SER A 343 3.73 -24.45 -2.49
CA SER A 343 3.44 -24.76 -3.90
C SER A 343 2.76 -23.55 -4.54
N GLU A 344 2.83 -23.42 -5.86
CA GLU A 344 2.22 -22.32 -6.60
C GLU A 344 0.71 -22.57 -6.80
N GLN A 345 -0.08 -22.27 -5.76
CA GLN A 345 -1.54 -22.48 -5.73
C GLN A 345 -2.32 -21.27 -6.25
N VAL A 346 -1.80 -20.06 -6.01
CA VAL A 346 -2.42 -18.79 -6.39
C VAL A 346 -1.72 -18.22 -7.61
N LYS A 347 -2.50 -17.87 -8.64
CA LYS A 347 -2.04 -17.31 -9.91
C LYS A 347 -2.90 -16.14 -10.34
N ILE A 348 -2.32 -15.25 -11.14
CA ILE A 348 -3.10 -14.27 -11.90
C ILE A 348 -3.41 -14.88 -13.26
N GLU A 349 -4.69 -15.06 -13.55
CA GLU A 349 -5.16 -15.49 -14.86
C GLU A 349 -5.39 -14.27 -15.75
N ARG A 350 -5.03 -14.39 -17.03
CA ARG A 350 -5.30 -13.37 -18.05
C ARG A 350 -6.32 -13.90 -19.05
N LEU A 351 -7.44 -13.21 -19.18
CA LEU A 351 -8.54 -13.57 -20.07
C LEU A 351 -8.78 -12.45 -21.08
N ALA A 352 -8.83 -12.79 -22.37
CA ALA A 352 -9.35 -11.90 -23.39
C ALA A 352 -10.88 -11.99 -23.37
N LEU A 353 -11.57 -10.86 -23.27
CA LEU A 353 -13.02 -10.81 -23.19
C LEU A 353 -13.61 -10.16 -24.44
N ASN A 354 -14.92 -10.38 -24.68
CA ASN A 354 -15.62 -9.83 -25.82
C ASN A 354 -15.73 -8.29 -25.70
N PRO A 355 -15.16 -7.48 -26.61
CA PRO A 355 -15.22 -6.02 -26.53
C PRO A 355 -16.64 -5.44 -26.52
N ALA A 356 -17.64 -6.18 -27.01
CA ALA A 356 -19.04 -5.79 -26.93
C ALA A 356 -19.54 -5.63 -25.47
N MET A 357 -18.80 -6.17 -24.49
CA MET A 357 -19.08 -5.97 -23.06
C MET A 357 -18.66 -4.59 -22.54
N ALA A 358 -17.90 -3.80 -23.31
CA ALA A 358 -17.34 -2.51 -22.89
C ALA A 358 -18.40 -1.39 -22.78
N GLY A 359 -19.65 -1.76 -22.56
CA GLY A 359 -20.76 -0.86 -22.31
C GLY A 359 -20.94 -0.57 -20.82
N SER A 360 -21.78 0.42 -20.54
CA SER A 360 -22.20 0.78 -19.18
C SER A 360 -23.61 0.25 -18.92
N PRO A 361 -23.85 -0.48 -17.82
CA PRO A 361 -22.86 -0.87 -16.82
C PRO A 361 -22.03 -2.11 -17.19
N LEU A 362 -20.80 -2.17 -16.68
CA LEU A 362 -20.04 -3.41 -16.55
C LEU A 362 -20.61 -4.20 -15.37
N VAL A 363 -21.25 -5.34 -15.65
CA VAL A 363 -21.74 -6.26 -14.62
C VAL A 363 -20.71 -7.36 -14.37
N VAL A 364 -20.24 -7.51 -13.14
CA VAL A 364 -19.29 -8.57 -12.76
C VAL A 364 -20.05 -9.89 -12.66
N ASN A 365 -19.80 -10.82 -13.59
CA ASN A 365 -20.40 -12.15 -13.65
C ASN A 365 -19.60 -13.09 -14.58
N ASP A 366 -20.13 -14.29 -14.86
CA ASP A 366 -19.54 -15.28 -15.78
C ASP A 366 -19.27 -14.75 -17.19
N LYS A 367 -20.17 -13.93 -17.75
CA LYS A 367 -20.01 -13.31 -19.07
C LYS A 367 -18.88 -12.29 -19.11
N THR A 368 -18.52 -11.74 -17.96
CA THR A 368 -17.41 -10.78 -17.81
C THR A 368 -16.18 -11.42 -17.17
N GLY A 369 -16.15 -12.75 -17.04
CA GLY A 369 -14.99 -13.51 -16.57
C GLY A 369 -14.89 -13.65 -15.05
N ALA A 370 -15.93 -13.33 -14.29
CA ALA A 370 -16.08 -13.67 -12.86
C ALA A 370 -16.96 -14.92 -12.66
N ASP A 371 -17.51 -15.14 -11.46
CA ASP A 371 -18.50 -16.19 -11.18
C ASP A 371 -19.91 -15.65 -11.49
N ALA A 372 -20.86 -16.52 -11.86
CA ALA A 372 -22.23 -16.11 -12.17
C ALA A 372 -22.94 -15.35 -11.01
N ARG A 373 -22.53 -15.59 -9.76
CA ARG A 373 -23.04 -14.89 -8.56
C ARG A 373 -22.43 -13.50 -8.35
N GLY A 374 -21.32 -13.19 -9.03
CA GLY A 374 -20.66 -11.90 -8.96
C GLY A 374 -19.18 -11.99 -8.59
N LEU A 375 -18.71 -10.99 -7.85
CA LEU A 375 -17.35 -10.90 -7.32
C LEU A 375 -17.13 -11.97 -6.24
N PRO A 376 -16.17 -12.90 -6.40
CA PRO A 376 -15.87 -13.91 -5.38
C PRO A 376 -15.25 -13.31 -4.10
N PRO A 377 -15.31 -14.03 -2.95
CA PRO A 377 -14.63 -13.61 -1.72
C PRO A 377 -13.11 -13.50 -1.92
N GLY A 378 -12.49 -12.51 -1.27
CA GLY A 378 -11.06 -12.23 -1.34
C GLY A 378 -10.50 -11.91 -2.73
N ALA A 379 -11.32 -11.81 -3.77
CA ALA A 379 -10.88 -11.69 -5.16
C ALA A 379 -10.28 -10.33 -5.52
N THR A 380 -9.32 -10.36 -6.46
CA THR A 380 -8.83 -9.19 -7.21
C THR A 380 -9.21 -9.35 -8.69
N LEU A 381 -10.02 -8.44 -9.23
CA LEU A 381 -10.30 -8.36 -10.67
C LEU A 381 -9.78 -7.03 -11.22
N LEU A 382 -9.04 -7.06 -12.33
CA LEU A 382 -8.61 -5.89 -13.09
C LEU A 382 -9.11 -6.00 -14.52
N TYR A 383 -10.07 -5.15 -14.90
CA TYR A 383 -10.53 -4.99 -16.26
C TYR A 383 -9.71 -3.90 -16.95
N VAL A 384 -9.17 -4.21 -18.13
CA VAL A 384 -8.39 -3.29 -18.96
C VAL A 384 -9.12 -3.09 -20.27
N PHE A 385 -9.53 -1.87 -20.53
CA PHE A 385 -10.20 -1.43 -21.74
C PHE A 385 -9.20 -0.62 -22.56
N ASP A 386 -8.79 -1.14 -23.72
CA ASP A 386 -7.87 -0.46 -24.63
C ASP A 386 -8.62 0.18 -25.80
N GLY A 387 -8.16 1.34 -26.26
CA GLY A 387 -8.76 2.05 -27.39
C GLY A 387 -10.15 2.59 -27.10
N VAL A 388 -10.37 3.08 -25.86
CA VAL A 388 -11.69 3.55 -25.42
C VAL A 388 -12.14 4.80 -26.19
N LYS A 389 -13.44 4.87 -26.49
CA LYS A 389 -14.09 6.03 -27.12
C LYS A 389 -15.33 6.46 -26.36
#